data_AF-A0A1Y1XKG1-F1
#
_entry.id   AF-A0A1Y1XKG1-F1
#
_cell.length_a   1.000
_cell.length_b   1.000
_cell.length_c   1.000
_cell.angle_alpha   90.00
_cell.angle_beta   90.00
_cell.angle_gamma   90.00
#
_symmetry.space_group_name_H-M   'P 1'
#
loop_
_entity.id
_entity.type
_entity.pdbx_description
1 polymer ?
#
loop_
_entity_poly.entity_id
_entity_poly.type
_entity_poly.pdbx_seq_one_letter_code
_entity_poly.pdbx_strand_id
1 'polypeptide(L)'
;MTKGYLKLINNVIDVGGNEPLLQENEEEEGENDFYINNNKSPFGMVTKALNNEICVLNNRYISNTKTIFYLNCLINARNQQYIITDENKNNLFLCNIYNSKKCKLFDINNAELLQFHIKTTLDGLRLYVDNCNMYEDNLKIKFLQRKSMKAIKYTIEYFNQYTGREEILDVNCTSNYFNIGIYYGKRKEGGSLICSINRPQVLSKNLIIEIAPDVDIMFMITIIFGIIELLLEFI
;
A
#
# COMPACT_ATOMS: atom_id res chain seq x y z
N MET A 1 19.78 12.38 15.03
CA MET A 1 19.47 11.31 16.00
C MET A 1 18.26 10.54 15.49
N THR A 2 18.44 9.60 14.55
CA THR A 2 17.34 8.82 13.96
C THR A 2 17.87 7.44 13.55
N LYS A 3 18.10 6.58 14.54
CA LYS A 3 18.31 5.12 14.43
C LYS A 3 17.11 4.34 15.00
N GLY A 4 15.92 4.93 14.97
CA GLY A 4 14.77 4.49 15.78
C GLY A 4 13.90 3.38 15.19
N TYR A 5 13.80 3.26 13.85
CA TYR A 5 12.76 2.42 13.25
C TYR A 5 13.17 0.95 13.06
N LEU A 6 14.42 0.66 12.67
CA LEU A 6 14.93 -0.72 12.66
C LEU A 6 15.01 -1.35 14.06
N LYS A 7 15.00 -0.54 15.13
CA LYS A 7 15.06 -1.05 16.51
C LYS A 7 13.69 -1.44 17.07
N LEU A 8 12.59 -0.87 16.58
CA LEU A 8 11.24 -1.26 17.00
C LEU A 8 10.79 -2.57 16.33
N ILE A 9 11.27 -2.88 15.13
CA ILE A 9 11.00 -4.17 14.47
C ILE A 9 11.82 -5.30 15.15
N ASN A 10 13.05 -5.01 15.60
CA ASN A 10 13.94 -6.00 16.23
C ASN A 10 13.72 -6.21 17.75
N ASN A 11 12.96 -5.36 18.45
CA ASN A 11 12.76 -5.47 19.90
C ASN A 11 11.42 -6.10 20.32
N VAL A 12 10.63 -6.65 19.38
CA VAL A 12 9.36 -7.34 19.69
C VAL A 12 9.53 -8.87 19.76
N ILE A 13 10.74 -9.38 19.55
CA ILE A 13 11.05 -10.82 19.62
C ILE A 13 11.79 -11.11 20.93
N ASP A 14 11.04 -11.20 22.04
CA ASP A 14 11.35 -12.15 23.13
C ASP A 14 10.14 -12.29 24.07
N VAL A 15 9.16 -13.10 23.68
CA VAL A 15 8.19 -13.67 24.62
C VAL A 15 7.76 -15.03 24.09
N GLY A 16 8.27 -16.08 24.72
CA GLY A 16 7.86 -17.45 24.46
C GLY A 16 6.40 -17.70 24.84
N GLY A 17 5.77 -18.65 24.15
CA GLY A 17 4.54 -19.28 24.61
C GLY A 17 3.57 -19.73 23.52
N ASN A 18 3.68 -21.02 23.18
CA ASN A 18 2.65 -21.94 22.68
C ASN A 18 1.95 -21.63 21.33
N GLU A 19 2.51 -22.22 20.27
CA GLU A 19 1.82 -22.44 18.99
C GLU A 19 0.70 -23.49 19.11
N PRO A 20 -0.46 -23.28 18.47
CA PRO A 20 -1.34 -24.37 18.08
C PRO A 20 -0.88 -24.97 16.74
N LEU A 21 -0.76 -26.30 16.72
CA LEU A 21 -0.48 -27.12 15.54
C LEU A 21 -1.51 -26.86 14.42
N LEU A 22 -1.08 -26.19 13.36
CA LEU A 22 -1.74 -26.21 12.05
C LEU A 22 -1.09 -27.32 11.22
N GLN A 23 -1.92 -28.22 10.67
CA GLN A 23 -1.46 -29.23 9.73
C GLN A 23 -1.18 -28.56 8.38
N GLU A 24 0.09 -28.54 8.00
CA GLU A 24 0.57 -28.15 6.68
C GLU A 24 0.35 -29.32 5.71
N ASN A 25 -0.33 -29.05 4.59
CA ASN A 25 -0.24 -29.89 3.41
C ASN A 25 0.83 -29.27 2.52
N GLU A 26 1.98 -29.95 2.41
CA GLU A 26 3.06 -29.58 1.51
C GLU A 26 2.63 -29.82 0.05
N GLU A 27 2.34 -28.77 -0.69
CA GLU A 27 2.41 -28.78 -2.15
C GLU A 27 3.77 -28.20 -2.56
N GLU A 28 4.63 -29.06 -3.13
CA GLU A 28 5.93 -28.67 -3.68
C GLU A 28 5.74 -27.74 -4.90
N GLU A 29 5.79 -26.43 -4.70
CA GLU A 29 5.99 -25.46 -5.77
C GLU A 29 7.49 -25.31 -6.07
N GLY A 30 7.89 -25.64 -7.30
CA GLY A 30 9.29 -25.55 -7.74
C GLY A 30 9.86 -24.14 -7.63
N GLU A 31 10.92 -24.00 -6.83
CA GLU A 31 11.72 -22.78 -6.69
C GLU A 31 12.37 -22.39 -8.03
N ASN A 32 11.84 -21.34 -8.66
CA ASN A 32 12.55 -20.63 -9.71
C ASN A 32 13.32 -19.47 -9.07
N ASP A 33 14.60 -19.68 -8.80
CA ASP A 33 15.52 -18.67 -8.28
C ASP A 33 15.77 -17.56 -9.31
N PHE A 34 14.96 -16.50 -9.22
CA PHE A 34 15.19 -15.25 -9.93
C PHE A 34 16.22 -14.41 -9.15
N TYR A 35 17.49 -14.47 -9.55
CA TYR A 35 18.54 -13.62 -8.98
C TYR A 35 18.29 -12.14 -9.36
N ILE A 36 17.93 -11.32 -8.35
CA ILE A 36 17.72 -9.87 -8.50
C ILE A 36 19.06 -9.14 -8.35
N ASN A 37 19.38 -8.28 -9.32
CA ASN A 37 20.56 -7.41 -9.26
C ASN A 37 20.22 -6.12 -8.49
N ASN A 38 20.78 -5.95 -7.29
CA ASN A 38 20.37 -4.95 -6.27
C ASN A 38 20.43 -3.46 -6.67
N ASN A 39 21.05 -3.11 -7.81
CA ASN A 39 21.18 -1.70 -8.25
C ASN A 39 20.22 -1.28 -9.35
N LYS A 40 19.44 -2.20 -9.93
CA LYS A 40 18.36 -1.85 -10.85
C LYS A 40 17.04 -2.19 -10.17
N SER A 41 16.12 -1.22 -10.13
CA SER A 41 14.72 -1.53 -9.82
C SER A 41 14.31 -2.72 -10.69
N PRO A 42 13.75 -3.79 -10.12
CA PRO A 42 13.30 -4.95 -10.90
C PRO A 42 12.27 -4.56 -11.97
N PHE A 43 11.72 -3.35 -11.88
CA PHE A 43 10.53 -2.91 -12.59
C PHE A 43 10.80 -1.82 -13.64
N GLY A 44 12.06 -1.38 -13.80
CA GLY A 44 12.43 -0.28 -14.71
C GLY A 44 11.89 1.10 -14.30
N MET A 45 11.03 1.18 -13.29
CA MET A 45 10.57 2.41 -12.65
C MET A 45 11.33 2.58 -11.33
N VAL A 46 11.98 3.72 -11.16
CA VAL A 46 12.77 4.01 -9.95
C VAL A 46 12.04 5.09 -9.16
N THR A 47 11.66 4.77 -7.92
CA THR A 47 11.08 5.76 -7.02
C THR A 47 12.12 6.83 -6.65
N LYS A 48 11.65 8.04 -6.38
CA LYS A 48 12.50 9.19 -6.05
C LYS A 48 12.14 9.73 -4.67
N ALA A 49 13.16 10.01 -3.87
CA ALA A 49 13.01 10.77 -2.64
C ALA A 49 12.45 12.17 -2.96
N LEU A 50 11.72 12.71 -1.99
CA LEU A 50 11.09 14.03 -2.09
C LEU A 50 11.90 15.08 -1.34
N ASN A 51 11.58 16.35 -1.60
CA ASN A 51 12.12 17.48 -0.83
C ASN A 51 11.30 17.76 0.45
N ASN A 52 10.17 17.07 0.63
CA ASN A 52 9.27 17.22 1.76
C ASN A 52 8.62 15.87 2.09
N GLU A 53 8.29 15.66 3.35
CA GLU A 53 7.59 14.45 3.80
C GLU A 53 6.13 14.47 3.31
N ILE A 54 5.60 13.27 3.06
CA ILE A 54 4.15 13.03 2.91
C ILE A 54 3.68 12.40 4.22
N CYS A 55 3.05 13.20 5.08
CA CYS A 55 2.50 12.75 6.36
C CYS A 55 0.99 12.92 6.35
N VAL A 56 0.22 11.83 6.41
CA VAL A 56 -1.25 11.91 6.26
C VAL A 56 -2.00 11.28 7.41
N LEU A 57 -1.56 10.11 7.86
CA LEU A 57 -2.18 9.38 8.97
C LEU A 57 -1.40 9.59 10.26
N ASN A 58 -0.12 9.23 10.26
CA ASN A 58 0.72 9.34 11.45
C ASN A 58 2.21 9.34 11.05
N ASN A 59 2.95 10.32 11.54
CA ASN A 59 4.38 10.49 11.24
C ASN A 59 5.25 9.29 11.66
N ARG A 60 4.78 8.44 12.59
CA ARG A 60 5.48 7.22 12.95
C ARG A 60 5.64 6.30 11.74
N TYR A 61 4.68 6.27 10.82
CA TYR A 61 4.74 5.38 9.66
C TYR A 61 5.56 5.93 8.49
N ILE A 62 6.32 7.00 8.69
CA ILE A 62 7.22 7.56 7.67
C ILE A 62 8.57 6.86 7.77
N SER A 63 8.98 6.19 6.69
CA SER A 63 10.31 5.60 6.56
C SER A 63 11.25 6.57 5.88
N ASN A 64 12.45 6.77 6.45
CA ASN A 64 13.52 7.56 5.82
C ASN A 64 14.33 6.77 4.77
N THR A 65 13.95 5.51 4.53
CA THR A 65 14.53 4.67 3.48
C THR A 65 13.43 4.18 2.56
N LYS A 66 13.82 3.86 1.33
CA LYS A 66 12.96 3.15 0.39
C LYS A 66 12.54 1.82 1.03
N THR A 67 11.26 1.47 0.90
CA THR A 67 10.72 0.20 1.42
C THR A 67 10.10 -0.61 0.31
N ILE A 68 10.35 -1.91 0.30
CA ILE A 68 9.74 -2.86 -0.61
C ILE A 68 8.83 -3.78 0.20
N PHE A 69 7.59 -3.95 -0.28
CA PHE A 69 6.60 -4.84 0.29
C PHE A 69 6.10 -5.83 -0.76
N TYR A 70 5.69 -7.00 -0.29
CA TYR A 70 5.02 -8.02 -1.09
C TYR A 70 3.62 -8.19 -0.55
N LEU A 71 2.64 -7.99 -1.42
CA LEU A 71 1.23 -8.14 -1.11
C LEU A 71 0.74 -9.47 -1.69
N ASN A 72 0.41 -10.42 -0.81
CA ASN A 72 -0.09 -11.73 -1.18
C ASN A 72 -1.58 -11.82 -0.85
N CYS A 73 -2.40 -12.23 -1.82
CA CYS A 73 -3.84 -12.38 -1.64
C CYS A 73 -4.18 -13.82 -1.21
N LEU A 74 -4.71 -13.97 -0.01
CA LEU A 74 -5.30 -15.21 0.48
C LEU A 74 -6.81 -15.18 0.20
N ILE A 75 -7.27 -16.10 -0.64
CA ILE A 75 -8.67 -16.15 -1.05
C ILE A 75 -9.39 -17.15 -0.16
N ASN A 76 -10.25 -16.63 0.70
CA ASN A 76 -11.22 -17.43 1.43
C ASN A 76 -12.62 -17.20 0.83
N ALA A 77 -13.50 -18.21 0.90
CA ALA A 77 -14.79 -18.24 0.22
C ALA A 77 -15.77 -17.07 0.53
N ARG A 78 -15.47 -16.21 1.51
CA ARG A 78 -16.34 -15.11 1.93
C ARG A 78 -15.66 -13.75 2.13
N ASN A 79 -14.33 -13.73 2.32
CA ASN A 79 -13.58 -12.50 2.59
C ASN A 79 -12.24 -12.57 1.86
N GLN A 80 -11.79 -11.44 1.33
CA GLN A 80 -10.43 -11.34 0.80
C GLN A 80 -9.50 -10.92 1.94
N GLN A 81 -8.44 -11.68 2.13
CA GLN A 81 -7.40 -11.36 3.08
C GLN A 81 -6.11 -11.13 2.31
N TYR A 82 -5.34 -10.13 2.72
CA TYR A 82 -4.05 -9.83 2.13
C TYR A 82 -2.99 -9.81 3.21
N ILE A 83 -1.90 -10.52 2.97
CA ILE A 83 -0.70 -10.49 3.81
C ILE A 83 0.31 -9.56 3.15
N ILE A 84 0.84 -8.62 3.93
CA ILE A 84 1.91 -7.72 3.52
C ILE A 84 3.20 -8.17 4.19
N THR A 85 4.20 -8.54 3.40
CA THR A 85 5.52 -8.96 3.90
C THR A 85 6.62 -8.00 3.45
N ASP A 86 7.75 -8.02 4.17
CA ASP A 86 8.98 -7.34 3.75
C ASP A 86 9.81 -8.17 2.74
N GLU A 87 10.99 -7.66 2.39
CA GLU A 87 11.99 -8.32 1.52
C GLU A 87 12.55 -9.62 2.10
N ASN A 88 12.49 -9.79 3.42
CA ASN A 88 12.92 -11.01 4.11
C ASN A 88 11.76 -12.00 4.29
N LYS A 89 10.60 -11.75 3.67
CA LYS A 89 9.36 -12.54 3.81
C LYS A 89 8.79 -12.54 5.24
N ASN A 90 9.18 -11.59 6.09
CA ASN A 90 8.53 -11.42 7.38
C ASN A 90 7.15 -10.81 7.18
N ASN A 91 6.14 -11.41 7.79
CA ASN A 91 4.81 -10.80 7.86
C ASN A 91 4.90 -9.48 8.63
N LEU A 92 4.29 -8.42 8.11
CA LEU A 92 4.25 -7.12 8.76
C LEU A 92 2.84 -6.68 9.06
N PHE A 93 1.94 -6.85 8.09
CA PHE A 93 0.55 -6.43 8.22
C PHE A 93 -0.39 -7.45 7.62
N LEU A 94 -1.60 -7.46 8.17
CA LEU A 94 -2.73 -8.23 7.66
C LEU A 94 -3.85 -7.28 7.29
N CYS A 95 -4.34 -7.33 6.05
CA CYS A 95 -5.48 -6.55 5.62
C CYS A 95 -6.66 -7.46 5.32
N ASN A 96 -7.78 -7.23 6.01
CA ASN A 96 -9.03 -7.93 5.76
C ASN A 96 -9.99 -7.00 5.02
N ILE A 97 -10.46 -7.42 3.86
CA ILE A 97 -11.51 -6.75 3.09
C ILE A 97 -12.82 -7.49 3.30
N TYR A 98 -13.81 -6.80 3.85
CA TYR A 98 -15.12 -7.33 4.18
C TYR A 98 -16.19 -6.89 3.15
N ASN A 99 -17.28 -7.66 3.07
CA ASN A 99 -18.49 -7.30 2.32
C ASN A 99 -18.92 -5.87 2.71
N SER A 100 -18.94 -4.94 1.74
CA SER A 100 -19.14 -3.46 1.85
C SER A 100 -17.92 -2.55 1.70
N LYS A 101 -16.79 -3.05 1.14
CA LYS A 101 -15.57 -2.25 0.90
C LYS A 101 -15.03 -1.59 2.19
N LYS A 102 -15.28 -2.26 3.31
CA LYS A 102 -14.68 -1.95 4.60
C LYS A 102 -13.41 -2.77 4.71
N CYS A 103 -12.32 -2.11 4.98
CA CYS A 103 -11.01 -2.69 5.13
C CYS A 103 -10.52 -2.45 6.56
N LYS A 104 -9.92 -3.48 7.15
CA LYS A 104 -9.22 -3.36 8.43
C LYS A 104 -7.80 -3.84 8.25
N LEU A 105 -6.84 -3.03 8.71
CA LEU A 105 -5.43 -3.33 8.72
C LEU A 105 -5.02 -3.66 10.16
N PHE A 106 -4.32 -4.77 10.31
CA PHE A 106 -3.80 -5.26 11.58
C PHE A 106 -2.28 -5.40 11.51
N ASP A 107 -1.63 -5.33 12.66
CA ASP A 107 -0.24 -5.79 12.79
C ASP A 107 -0.16 -7.32 12.92
N ILE A 108 1.07 -7.84 13.04
CA ILE A 108 1.33 -9.28 13.25
C ILE A 108 0.74 -9.85 14.55
N ASN A 109 0.45 -9.00 15.53
CA ASN A 109 -0.14 -9.40 16.81
C ASN A 109 -1.68 -9.32 16.77
N ASN A 110 -2.27 -9.13 15.58
CA ASN A 110 -3.70 -8.91 15.36
C ASN A 110 -4.25 -7.64 16.06
N ALA A 111 -3.40 -6.68 16.42
CA ALA A 111 -3.86 -5.38 16.88
C ALA A 111 -4.34 -4.55 15.69
N GLU A 112 -5.56 -4.00 15.77
CA GLU A 112 -6.11 -3.15 14.72
C GLU A 112 -5.32 -1.83 14.65
N LEU A 113 -4.71 -1.58 13.50
CA LEU A 113 -3.94 -0.36 13.23
C LEU A 113 -4.76 0.72 12.54
N LEU A 114 -5.66 0.29 11.64
CA LEU A 114 -6.43 1.18 10.79
C LEU A 114 -7.72 0.52 10.34
N GLN A 115 -8.80 1.28 10.31
CA GLN A 115 -10.01 0.91 9.58
C GLN A 115 -10.26 1.96 8.49
N PHE A 116 -10.62 1.54 7.29
CA PHE A 116 -11.03 2.46 6.24
C PHE A 116 -12.15 1.86 5.41
N HIS A 117 -12.94 2.72 4.78
CA HIS A 117 -14.00 2.27 3.89
C HIS A 117 -14.09 3.16 2.65
N ILE A 118 -14.48 2.53 1.55
CA ILE A 118 -14.58 3.18 0.26
C ILE A 118 -16.05 3.41 -0.07
N LYS A 119 -16.40 4.66 -0.40
CA LYS A 119 -17.75 5.04 -0.80
C LYS A 119 -17.72 5.83 -2.10
N THR A 120 -18.56 5.40 -3.04
CA THR A 120 -18.81 6.14 -4.28
C THR A 120 -19.77 7.29 -4.00
N THR A 121 -19.40 8.49 -4.44
CA THR A 121 -20.20 9.71 -4.38
C THR A 121 -20.44 10.26 -5.79
N LEU A 122 -21.31 11.28 -5.92
CA LEU A 122 -21.60 11.89 -7.23
C LEU A 122 -20.37 12.54 -7.87
N ASP A 123 -19.42 13.01 -7.04
CA ASP A 123 -18.22 13.73 -7.46
C ASP A 123 -16.97 12.85 -7.56
N GLY A 124 -17.11 11.53 -7.42
CA GLY A 124 -16.00 10.58 -7.51
C GLY A 124 -16.06 9.49 -6.44
N LEU A 125 -14.93 8.84 -6.20
CA LEU A 125 -14.81 7.87 -5.12
C LEU A 125 -14.10 8.52 -3.94
N ARG A 126 -14.58 8.24 -2.73
CA ARG A 126 -14.00 8.77 -1.49
C ARG A 126 -13.58 7.60 -0.62
N LEU A 127 -12.34 7.65 -0.16
CA LEU A 127 -11.82 6.77 0.86
C LEU A 127 -11.89 7.52 2.19
N TYR A 128 -12.57 6.90 3.14
CA TYR A 128 -12.73 7.39 4.49
C TYR A 128 -11.90 6.52 5.41
N VAL A 129 -11.01 7.15 6.17
CA VAL A 129 -10.24 6.45 7.19
C VAL A 129 -10.94 6.67 8.53
N ASP A 130 -11.47 5.58 9.08
CA ASP A 130 -12.11 5.55 10.37
C ASP A 130 -11.01 5.43 11.45
N ASN A 131 -11.15 6.21 12.52
CA ASN A 131 -10.35 6.03 13.73
C ASN A 131 -8.84 6.33 13.56
N CYS A 132 -8.52 7.52 13.06
CA CYS A 132 -7.38 8.25 13.62
C CYS A 132 -7.92 8.95 14.87
N ASN A 133 -7.17 9.01 15.98
CA ASN A 133 -7.52 9.79 17.18
C ASN A 133 -7.61 11.32 16.93
N MET A 134 -7.98 11.74 15.72
CA MET A 134 -8.25 13.11 15.32
C MET A 134 -9.74 13.40 15.51
N TYR A 135 -9.99 14.42 16.30
CA TYR A 135 -11.31 14.89 16.67
C TYR A 135 -12.20 15.12 15.43
N GLU A 136 -13.33 14.42 15.42
CA GLU A 136 -14.62 14.71 14.77
C GLU A 136 -14.76 14.72 13.23
N ASP A 137 -13.69 14.72 12.43
CA ASP A 137 -13.79 14.57 10.98
C ASP A 137 -12.94 13.38 10.49
N ASN A 138 -13.61 12.33 10.00
CA ASN A 138 -12.95 11.24 9.27
C ASN A 138 -12.01 11.84 8.22
N LEU A 139 -10.76 11.37 8.15
CA LEU A 139 -9.85 11.79 7.09
C LEU A 139 -10.45 11.42 5.73
N LYS A 140 -10.57 12.42 4.85
CA LYS A 140 -11.17 12.29 3.53
C LYS A 140 -10.05 12.28 2.48
N ILE A 141 -9.89 11.15 1.82
CA ILE A 141 -9.03 11.01 0.64
C ILE A 141 -9.95 10.88 -0.57
N LYS A 142 -9.77 11.75 -1.57
CA LYS A 142 -10.68 11.82 -2.72
C LYS A 142 -10.00 11.28 -3.98
N PHE A 143 -10.63 10.31 -4.62
CA PHE A 143 -10.21 9.72 -5.89
C PHE A 143 -11.05 10.29 -7.03
N LEU A 144 -10.40 11.01 -7.94
CA LEU A 144 -10.98 11.61 -9.12
C LEU A 144 -10.51 10.85 -10.37
N GLN A 145 -11.40 10.06 -10.98
CA GLN A 145 -11.09 9.35 -12.22
C GLN A 145 -10.89 10.35 -13.37
N ARG A 146 -9.80 10.19 -14.12
CA ARG A 146 -9.51 10.97 -15.32
C ARG A 146 -9.77 10.12 -16.56
N LYS A 147 -10.59 10.64 -17.47
CA LYS A 147 -10.90 9.97 -18.74
C LYS A 147 -9.62 9.71 -19.55
N SER A 148 -9.39 8.47 -19.93
CA SER A 148 -8.31 8.09 -20.84
C SER A 148 -8.61 6.77 -21.53
N MET A 149 -8.32 6.69 -22.84
CA MET A 149 -8.53 5.48 -23.66
C MET A 149 -7.38 4.46 -23.53
N LYS A 150 -6.23 4.87 -23.00
CA LYS A 150 -4.99 4.05 -23.02
C LYS A 150 -4.60 3.48 -21.66
N ALA A 151 -5.14 4.02 -20.59
CA ALA A 151 -4.70 3.75 -19.22
C ALA A 151 -5.80 4.18 -18.25
N ILE A 152 -5.91 3.50 -17.13
CA ILE A 152 -6.75 3.99 -16.04
C ILE A 152 -5.94 5.02 -15.24
N LYS A 153 -6.54 6.18 -14.98
CA LYS A 153 -5.87 7.31 -14.34
C LYS A 153 -6.75 7.90 -13.27
N TYR A 154 -6.13 8.23 -12.14
CA TYR A 154 -6.79 8.97 -11.06
C TYR A 154 -5.94 10.18 -10.67
N THR A 155 -6.61 11.19 -10.13
CA THR A 155 -6.00 12.17 -9.23
C THR A 155 -6.49 11.85 -7.84
N ILE A 156 -5.57 11.77 -6.87
CA ILE A 156 -5.91 11.62 -5.46
C ILE A 156 -5.66 12.95 -4.77
N GLU A 157 -6.67 13.50 -4.10
CA GLU A 157 -6.55 14.72 -3.29
C GLU A 157 -6.54 14.32 -1.81
N TYR A 158 -5.62 14.92 -1.04
CA TYR A 158 -5.44 14.64 0.38
C TYR A 158 -4.84 15.86 1.10
N PHE A 159 -5.01 15.93 2.43
CA PHE A 159 -4.36 16.94 3.26
C PHE A 159 -3.05 16.39 3.83
N ASN A 160 -1.93 17.04 3.54
CA ASN A 160 -0.62 16.67 4.08
C ASN A 160 -0.39 17.42 5.40
N GLN A 161 -0.30 16.69 6.50
CA GLN A 161 -0.06 17.23 7.83
C GLN A 161 1.31 17.89 7.96
N TYR A 162 2.31 17.44 7.20
CA TYR A 162 3.66 18.00 7.23
C TYR A 162 3.72 19.41 6.63
N THR A 163 3.05 19.62 5.48
CA THR A 163 3.04 20.92 4.79
C THR A 163 1.87 21.82 5.20
N GLY A 164 0.84 21.25 5.83
CA GLY A 164 -0.39 21.94 6.22
C GLY A 164 -1.25 22.35 5.04
N ARG A 165 -1.19 21.60 3.92
CA ARG A 165 -1.85 21.97 2.65
C ARG A 165 -2.56 20.77 2.02
N GLU A 166 -3.56 21.07 1.20
CA GLU A 166 -4.10 20.08 0.26
C GLU A 166 -3.11 19.85 -0.88
N GLU A 167 -2.83 18.57 -1.14
CA GLU A 167 -1.87 18.11 -2.13
C GLU A 167 -2.49 17.02 -3.00
N ILE A 168 -1.82 16.69 -4.10
CA ILE A 168 -2.31 15.72 -5.07
C ILE A 168 -1.30 14.63 -5.36
N LEU A 169 -1.81 13.42 -5.58
CA LEU A 169 -1.08 12.34 -6.24
C LEU A 169 -1.69 12.07 -7.62
N ASP A 170 -0.85 11.87 -8.61
CA ASP A 170 -1.24 11.41 -9.94
C ASP A 170 -1.05 9.90 -10.02
N VAL A 171 -2.13 9.14 -10.24
CA VAL A 171 -2.08 7.69 -10.42
C VAL A 171 -2.20 7.36 -11.91
N ASN A 172 -1.33 6.47 -12.36
CA ASN A 172 -1.33 5.96 -13.73
C ASN A 172 -1.16 4.44 -13.73
N CYS A 173 -2.22 3.74 -14.12
CA CYS A 173 -2.27 2.29 -14.28
C CYS A 173 -2.17 1.94 -15.76
N THR A 174 -1.25 1.05 -16.13
CA THR A 174 -1.20 0.51 -17.49
C THR A 174 -2.50 -0.25 -17.83
N SER A 175 -2.86 -0.33 -19.11
CA SER A 175 -4.11 -0.96 -19.57
C SER A 175 -4.27 -2.44 -19.20
N ASN A 176 -3.16 -3.11 -18.91
CA ASN A 176 -3.11 -4.50 -18.46
C ASN A 176 -3.03 -4.63 -16.92
N TYR A 177 -3.11 -3.52 -16.20
CA TYR A 177 -3.06 -3.45 -14.73
C TYR A 177 -1.79 -4.03 -14.08
N PHE A 178 -0.75 -4.35 -14.85
CA PHE A 178 0.48 -4.93 -14.31
C PHE A 178 1.41 -3.90 -13.68
N ASN A 179 1.29 -2.63 -14.06
CA ASN A 179 2.14 -1.56 -13.54
C ASN A 179 1.29 -0.37 -13.15
N ILE A 180 1.42 0.04 -11.89
CA ILE A 180 0.78 1.22 -11.35
C ILE A 180 1.88 2.12 -10.81
N GLY A 181 1.94 3.35 -11.32
CA GLY A 181 2.80 4.40 -10.79
C GLY A 181 1.96 5.45 -10.07
N ILE A 182 2.38 5.81 -8.85
CA ILE A 182 1.81 6.87 -8.04
C ILE A 182 2.87 7.98 -7.94
N TYR A 183 2.49 9.17 -8.38
CA TYR A 183 3.39 10.32 -8.49
C TYR A 183 2.96 11.42 -7.53
N TYR A 184 3.90 12.02 -6.82
CA TYR A 184 3.70 13.25 -6.08
C TYR A 184 3.63 14.44 -7.05
N GLY A 185 2.48 15.11 -7.09
CA GLY A 185 2.15 16.09 -8.13
C GLY A 185 1.73 15.44 -9.46
N LYS A 186 1.48 16.26 -10.48
CA LYS A 186 1.05 15.76 -11.81
C LYS A 186 2.22 15.18 -12.57
N ARG A 187 2.07 13.96 -13.09
CA ARG A 187 3.12 13.28 -13.87
C ARG A 187 3.57 14.09 -15.09
N LYS A 188 2.61 14.74 -15.78
CA LYS A 188 2.89 15.57 -16.98
C LYS A 188 3.67 16.84 -16.68
N GLU A 189 3.66 17.30 -15.44
CA GLU A 189 4.35 18.52 -14.98
C GLU A 189 5.66 18.16 -14.27
N GLY A 190 6.16 16.93 -14.45
CA GLY A 190 7.41 16.47 -13.82
C GLY A 190 7.25 15.87 -12.43
N GLY A 191 6.04 15.49 -12.02
CA GLY A 191 5.78 14.86 -10.73
C GLY A 191 6.68 13.65 -10.44
N SER A 192 7.08 13.50 -9.18
CA SER A 192 8.04 12.49 -8.72
C SER A 192 7.34 11.15 -8.50
N LEU A 193 7.86 10.05 -9.05
CA LEU A 193 7.35 8.72 -8.73
C LEU A 193 7.69 8.35 -7.28
N ILE A 194 6.68 8.20 -6.44
CA ILE A 194 6.84 7.92 -5.00
C ILE A 194 6.39 6.52 -4.60
N CYS A 195 5.58 5.87 -5.43
CA CYS A 195 5.22 4.48 -5.23
C CYS A 195 5.04 3.80 -6.59
N SER A 196 5.54 2.58 -6.72
CA SER A 196 5.27 1.71 -7.87
C SER A 196 4.76 0.36 -7.41
N ILE A 197 3.73 -0.13 -8.08
CA ILE A 197 3.13 -1.44 -7.85
C ILE A 197 3.32 -2.24 -9.14
N ASN A 198 3.91 -3.41 -9.01
CA ASN A 198 4.14 -4.32 -10.12
C ASN A 198 3.51 -5.69 -9.84
N ARG A 199 2.90 -6.28 -10.87
CA ARG A 199 2.51 -7.68 -10.86
C ARG A 199 3.52 -8.48 -11.71
N PRO A 200 4.34 -9.35 -11.11
CA PRO A 200 5.44 -10.01 -11.81
C PRO A 200 4.96 -10.98 -12.89
N GLN A 201 3.77 -11.57 -12.73
CA GLN A 201 3.19 -12.49 -13.69
C GLN A 201 1.71 -12.18 -13.92
N VAL A 202 1.24 -12.31 -15.16
CA VAL A 202 -0.15 -11.96 -15.55
C VAL A 202 -1.21 -12.59 -14.66
N LEU A 203 -1.02 -13.86 -14.31
CA LEU A 203 -1.96 -14.66 -13.52
C LEU A 203 -1.69 -14.60 -12.01
N SER A 204 -0.54 -14.07 -11.59
CA SER A 204 -0.22 -13.98 -10.16
C SER A 204 -1.08 -12.90 -9.50
N LYS A 205 -1.58 -13.21 -8.31
CA LYS A 205 -2.28 -12.24 -7.47
C LYS A 205 -1.32 -11.45 -6.58
N ASN A 206 -0.04 -11.81 -6.59
CA ASN A 206 0.97 -11.19 -5.76
C ASN A 206 1.40 -9.87 -6.41
N LEU A 207 1.50 -8.82 -5.60
CA LEU A 207 1.98 -7.51 -6.03
C LEU A 207 3.27 -7.18 -5.29
N ILE A 208 4.21 -6.58 -6.00
CA ILE A 208 5.40 -6.00 -5.40
C ILE A 208 5.21 -4.50 -5.36
N ILE A 209 5.40 -3.91 -4.18
CA ILE A 209 5.15 -2.51 -3.89
C ILE A 209 6.48 -1.89 -3.49
N GLU A 210 6.94 -0.88 -4.21
CA GLU A 210 8.09 -0.06 -3.83
C GLU A 210 7.58 1.33 -3.43
N ILE A 211 7.91 1.78 -2.23
CA ILE A 211 7.57 3.11 -1.71
C ILE A 211 8.86 3.89 -1.46
N ALA A 212 8.89 5.13 -1.91
CA ALA A 212 10.00 6.07 -1.73
C ALA A 212 10.22 6.41 -0.24
N PRO A 213 11.43 6.85 0.14
CA PRO A 213 11.66 7.51 1.42
C PRO A 213 10.70 8.69 1.66
N ASP A 214 10.50 9.03 2.92
CA ASP A 214 9.79 10.20 3.42
C ASP A 214 8.28 10.20 3.10
N VAL A 215 7.72 9.00 2.90
CA VAL A 215 6.30 8.78 2.64
C VAL A 215 5.68 7.97 3.78
N ASP A 216 4.52 8.41 4.26
CA ASP A 216 3.67 7.67 5.19
C ASP A 216 3.22 6.33 4.56
N ILE A 217 3.79 5.23 5.06
CA ILE A 217 3.58 3.89 4.53
C ILE A 217 2.14 3.44 4.70
N MET A 218 1.51 3.75 5.84
CA MET A 218 0.11 3.36 6.09
C MET A 218 -0.82 4.10 5.14
N PHE A 219 -0.55 5.38 4.87
CA PHE A 219 -1.28 6.14 3.87
C PHE A 219 -1.13 5.51 2.49
N MET A 220 0.09 5.16 2.06
CA MET A 220 0.30 4.50 0.76
C MET A 220 -0.38 3.15 0.65
N ILE A 221 -0.30 2.29 1.67
CA ILE A 221 -1.00 1.00 1.70
C ILE A 221 -2.51 1.22 1.56
N THR A 222 -3.07 2.21 2.25
CA THR A 222 -4.49 2.58 2.16
C THR A 222 -4.87 3.01 0.74
N ILE A 223 -4.05 3.84 0.09
CA ILE A 223 -4.24 4.23 -1.31
C ILE A 223 -4.20 3.01 -2.23
N ILE A 224 -3.26 2.09 -2.03
CA ILE A 224 -3.09 0.89 -2.84
C ILE A 224 -4.35 0.03 -2.80
N PHE A 225 -4.91 -0.23 -1.61
CA PHE A 225 -6.18 -0.94 -1.49
C PHE A 225 -7.34 -0.17 -2.14
N GLY A 226 -7.37 1.15 -2.01
CA GLY A 226 -8.32 2.01 -2.74
C GLY A 226 -8.26 1.80 -4.26
N ILE A 227 -7.05 1.73 -4.82
CA ILE A 227 -6.84 1.47 -6.25
C ILE A 227 -7.24 0.03 -6.61
N ILE A 228 -6.87 -0.97 -5.82
CA ILE A 228 -7.23 -2.38 -6.08
C ILE A 228 -8.75 -2.52 -6.16
N GLU A 229 -9.48 -1.98 -5.18
CA GLU A 229 -10.94 -1.99 -5.15
C GLU A 229 -11.56 -1.30 -6.38
N LEU A 230 -11.00 -0.15 -6.78
CA LEU A 230 -11.41 0.55 -8.00
C LEU A 230 -11.17 -0.28 -9.27
N LEU A 231 -10.07 -1.03 -9.34
CA LEU A 231 -9.75 -1.86 -10.51
C LEU A 231 -10.64 -3.10 -10.60
N LEU A 232 -11.05 -3.67 -9.46
CA LEU A 232 -11.98 -4.80 -9.41
C LEU A 232 -13.37 -4.45 -9.94
N GLU A 233 -13.79 -3.17 -9.95
CA GLU A 233 -15.06 -2.76 -10.55
C GLU A 233 -15.08 -2.86 -12.08
N PHE A 234 -13.92 -2.97 -12.74
CA PHE A 234 -13.80 -3.01 -14.20
C PHE A 234 -13.55 -4.42 -14.77
N ILE A 235 -13.43 -5.44 -13.91
CA ILE A 235 -13.22 -6.84 -14.28
C ILE A 235 -14.54 -7.60 -14.12
#